data_AF-A0A182SE38-F1
#
_entry.id   AF-A0A182SE38-F1
#
_cell.length_a   1.000
_cell.length_b   1.000
_cell.length_c   1.000
_cell.angle_alpha   90.00
_cell.angle_beta   90.00
_cell.angle_gamma   90.00
#
_symmetry.space_group_name_H-M   'P 1'
#
loop_
_entity.id
_entity.type
_entity.pdbx_description
1 polymer ?
#
loop_
_entity_poly.entity_id
_entity_poly.type
_entity_poly.pdbx_seq_one_letter_code
_entity_poly.pdbx_strand_id
1 'polypeptide(L)'
;QVATRLNINLLRHFLLQLTIVGVLLAYWLTRTHTATGCWETLIGQELYRLLVVDFFISTVLLCAVRGVRYLLHAHYGTVRNGPASSTTPTSVLARHLTPPPFCIETHSLGLVYNQTLLWFGVLFAPLLVLLVALKLLLVFYINKFELIYLCQPPARLWRSSQTQTLFLVLVFVSLFGVLLTHGYIIMQVPVSAGCGPFRGTEYMYQLFMQGILKLREEHLFWRVFVYITKPAIIGGVLLTMGVVTYYLRAKSRAQIAKVKLLKELLCMEAKDKEFLLANLSKVTRGKDCTDHLLERIELVGAGRVNGPADKYYTDPCATWRYEETPRKSGDGAGNESTGSCSGYQRFEDEEQLRMRRT
;
A
#
# COMPACT_ATOMS: atom_id res chain seq x y z
N GLN A 1 1.04 20.81 9.19
CA GLN A 1 0.24 21.62 8.25
C GLN A 1 0.08 20.96 6.87
N VAL A 2 1.14 20.44 6.25
CA VAL A 2 1.05 19.78 4.92
C VAL A 2 0.23 18.48 4.95
N ALA A 3 0.44 17.61 5.95
CA ALA A 3 -0.31 16.36 6.09
C ALA A 3 -1.81 16.58 6.36
N THR A 4 -2.16 17.62 7.12
CA THR A 4 -3.56 17.99 7.36
C THR A 4 -4.25 18.46 6.08
N ARG A 5 -3.59 19.27 5.24
CA ARG A 5 -4.15 19.69 3.94
C ARG A 5 -4.41 18.52 2.99
N LEU A 6 -3.48 17.56 2.95
CA LEU A 6 -3.63 16.34 2.17
C LEU A 6 -4.83 15.51 2.63
N ASN A 7 -4.93 15.24 3.94
CA ASN A 7 -6.05 14.48 4.50
C ASN A 7 -7.40 15.14 4.23
N ILE A 8 -7.49 16.48 4.33
CA ILE A 8 -8.70 17.24 4.00
C ILE A 8 -9.06 17.08 2.51
N ASN A 9 -8.08 17.15 1.62
CA ASN A 9 -8.32 16.97 0.18
C ASN A 9 -8.81 15.55 -0.14
N LEU A 10 -8.24 14.53 0.49
CA LEU A 10 -8.66 13.14 0.33
C LEU A 10 -10.08 12.93 0.84
N LEU A 11 -10.37 13.45 2.04
CA LEU A 11 -11.71 13.40 2.61
C LEU A 11 -12.72 14.10 1.69
N ARG A 12 -12.39 15.29 1.17
CA ARG A 12 -13.27 16.01 0.23
C ARG A 12 -13.53 15.18 -1.03
N HIS A 13 -12.50 14.58 -1.62
CA HIS A 13 -12.66 13.76 -2.82
C HIS A 13 -13.52 12.53 -2.55
N PHE A 14 -13.32 11.88 -1.41
CA PHE A 14 -14.12 10.75 -0.97
C PHE A 14 -15.59 11.12 -0.79
N LEU A 15 -15.87 12.22 -0.07
CA LEU A 15 -17.23 12.69 0.16
C LEU A 15 -17.95 13.01 -1.15
N LEU A 16 -17.25 13.61 -2.12
CA LEU A 16 -17.80 13.87 -3.46
C LEU A 16 -18.13 12.56 -4.22
N GLN A 17 -17.27 11.55 -4.13
CA GLN A 17 -17.57 10.24 -4.74
C GLN A 17 -18.76 9.56 -4.06
N LEU A 18 -18.82 9.62 -2.72
CA LEU A 18 -19.91 9.06 -1.94
C LEU A 18 -21.25 9.75 -2.26
N THR A 19 -21.26 11.08 -2.40
CA THR A 19 -22.47 11.80 -2.78
C THR A 19 -22.93 11.47 -4.20
N ILE A 20 -22.01 11.36 -5.16
CA ILE A 20 -22.34 10.95 -6.54
C ILE A 20 -22.97 9.54 -6.54
N VAL A 21 -22.36 8.59 -5.82
CA VAL A 21 -22.92 7.24 -5.69
C VAL A 21 -24.27 7.29 -5.00
N GLY A 22 -24.39 7.99 -3.87
CA GLY A 22 -25.66 8.12 -3.16
C GLY A 22 -26.79 8.68 -4.01
N VAL A 23 -26.51 9.70 -4.84
CA VAL A 23 -27.49 10.26 -5.78
C VAL A 23 -27.86 9.27 -6.88
N LEU A 24 -26.90 8.53 -7.44
CA LEU A 24 -27.18 7.48 -8.43
C LEU A 24 -28.03 6.36 -7.85
N LEU A 25 -27.73 5.93 -6.62
CA LEU A 25 -28.50 4.93 -5.90
C LEU A 25 -29.93 5.42 -5.63
N ALA A 26 -30.07 6.64 -5.13
CA ALA A 26 -31.38 7.24 -4.90
C ALA A 26 -32.18 7.36 -6.21
N TYR A 27 -31.52 7.78 -7.30
CA TYR A 27 -32.14 7.85 -8.62
C TYR A 27 -32.60 6.48 -9.12
N TRP A 28 -31.78 5.44 -8.99
CA TRP A 28 -32.16 4.09 -9.41
C TRP A 28 -33.28 3.48 -8.58
N LEU A 29 -33.34 3.79 -7.28
CA LEU A 29 -34.39 3.33 -6.37
C LEU A 29 -35.72 4.11 -6.52
N THR A 30 -35.66 5.39 -6.91
CA THR A 30 -36.85 6.26 -7.05
C THR A 30 -37.43 6.25 -8.46
N ARG A 31 -36.66 5.80 -9.45
CA ARG A 31 -37.11 5.72 -10.84
C ARG A 31 -38.30 4.79 -10.94
N THR A 32 -39.42 5.30 -11.45
CA THR A 32 -40.61 4.50 -11.71
C THR A 32 -40.28 3.34 -12.64
N HIS A 33 -40.33 2.13 -12.11
CA HIS A 33 -40.05 0.93 -12.87
C HIS A 33 -41.26 0.63 -13.76
N THR A 34 -41.06 0.72 -15.07
CA THR A 34 -42.06 0.29 -16.06
C THR A 34 -42.42 -1.16 -15.80
N ALA A 35 -43.72 -1.49 -15.83
CA ALA A 35 -44.29 -2.79 -15.45
C ALA A 35 -43.71 -4.03 -16.18
N THR A 36 -42.86 -3.84 -17.18
CA THR A 36 -42.27 -4.89 -18.01
C THR A 36 -40.87 -5.34 -17.57
N GLY A 37 -40.19 -4.64 -16.64
CA GLY A 37 -38.80 -4.93 -16.24
C GLY A 37 -38.62 -5.09 -14.73
N CYS A 38 -37.75 -6.02 -14.30
CA CYS A 38 -37.40 -6.21 -12.89
C CYS A 38 -36.38 -5.17 -12.47
N TRP A 39 -36.72 -4.37 -11.49
CA TRP A 39 -35.83 -3.31 -11.02
C TRP A 39 -34.55 -3.84 -10.40
N GLU A 40 -34.61 -4.99 -9.71
CA GLU A 40 -33.47 -5.61 -9.05
C GLU A 40 -32.37 -5.98 -10.04
N THR A 41 -32.78 -6.53 -11.20
CA THR A 41 -31.85 -6.89 -12.28
C THR A 41 -31.36 -5.65 -13.02
N LEU A 42 -32.21 -4.64 -13.18
CA LEU A 42 -31.84 -3.37 -13.80
C LEU A 42 -30.73 -2.65 -13.02
N ILE A 43 -30.82 -2.60 -11.68
CA ILE A 43 -29.77 -2.01 -10.83
C ILE A 43 -28.45 -2.75 -11.03
N GLY A 44 -28.47 -4.09 -11.05
CA GLY A 44 -27.28 -4.90 -11.31
C GLY A 44 -26.67 -4.61 -12.68
N GLN A 45 -27.49 -4.43 -13.71
CA GLN A 45 -27.04 -4.12 -15.08
C GLN A 45 -26.45 -2.71 -15.19
N GLU A 46 -27.08 -1.70 -14.59
CA GLU A 46 -26.57 -0.33 -14.58
C GLU A 46 -25.27 -0.22 -13.78
N LEU A 47 -25.17 -0.94 -12.65
CA LEU A 47 -23.94 -1.00 -11.87
C LEU A 47 -22.80 -1.69 -12.63
N TYR A 48 -23.10 -2.77 -13.37
CA TYR A 48 -22.15 -3.40 -14.28
C TYR A 48 -21.65 -2.40 -15.33
N ARG A 49 -22.57 -1.71 -16.01
CA ARG A 49 -22.23 -0.72 -17.03
C ARG A 49 -21.39 0.42 -16.44
N LEU A 50 -21.74 0.91 -15.26
CA LEU A 50 -20.99 1.95 -14.55
C LEU A 50 -19.56 1.48 -14.24
N LEU A 51 -19.38 0.27 -13.70
CA LEU A 51 -18.05 -0.26 -13.36
C LEU A 51 -17.14 -0.44 -14.58
N VAL A 52 -17.71 -0.90 -15.70
CA VAL A 52 -16.99 -1.08 -16.97
C VAL A 52 -16.62 0.27 -17.58
N VAL A 53 -17.57 1.21 -17.66
CA VAL A 53 -17.32 2.56 -18.20
C VAL A 53 -16.31 3.30 -17.33
N ASP A 54 -16.44 3.24 -16.00
CA ASP A 54 -15.46 3.79 -15.07
C ASP A 54 -14.08 3.17 -15.28
N PHE A 55 -13.99 1.85 -15.50
CA PHE A 55 -12.71 1.22 -15.81
C PHE A 55 -12.07 1.80 -17.08
N PHE A 56 -12.84 1.94 -18.17
CA PHE A 56 -12.32 2.51 -19.41
C PHE A 56 -11.91 3.98 -19.26
N ILE A 57 -12.74 4.80 -18.61
CA ILE A 57 -12.45 6.23 -18.41
C ILE A 57 -11.27 6.40 -17.44
N SER A 58 -11.35 5.80 -16.26
CA SER A 58 -10.36 6.01 -15.20
C SER A 58 -9.03 5.30 -15.47
N THR A 59 -9.01 4.22 -16.25
CA THR A 59 -7.78 3.45 -16.50
C THR A 59 -7.23 3.70 -17.89
N VAL A 60 -8.02 3.47 -18.94
CA VAL A 60 -7.53 3.57 -20.33
C VAL A 60 -7.34 5.03 -20.74
N LEU A 61 -8.34 5.89 -20.55
CA LEU A 61 -8.25 7.29 -20.96
C LEU A 61 -7.22 8.06 -20.12
N LEU A 62 -7.21 7.91 -18.79
CA LEU A 62 -6.21 8.59 -17.95
C LEU A 62 -4.78 8.10 -18.24
N CYS A 63 -4.57 6.80 -18.46
CA CYS A 63 -3.27 6.27 -18.85
C CYS A 63 -2.85 6.82 -20.23
N ALA A 64 -3.76 6.85 -21.21
CA ALA A 64 -3.49 7.43 -22.53
C ALA A 64 -3.11 8.92 -22.43
N VAL A 65 -3.85 9.70 -21.64
CA VAL A 65 -3.54 11.12 -21.41
C VAL A 65 -2.16 11.30 -20.76
N ARG A 66 -1.82 10.45 -19.77
CA ARG A 66 -0.48 10.46 -19.15
C ARG A 66 0.61 10.06 -20.15
N GLY A 67 0.34 9.07 -21.01
CA GLY A 67 1.23 8.64 -22.11
C GLY A 67 1.51 9.72 -23.11
N VAL A 68 0.46 10.38 -23.59
CA VAL A 68 0.57 11.52 -24.51
C VAL A 68 1.37 12.66 -23.88
N ARG A 69 1.10 13.00 -22.61
CA ARG A 69 1.89 14.02 -21.89
C ARG A 69 3.37 13.64 -21.76
N TYR A 70 3.66 12.38 -21.46
CA TYR A 70 5.03 11.89 -21.39
C TYR A 70 5.75 11.98 -22.75
N LEU A 71 5.09 11.57 -23.84
CA LEU A 71 5.63 11.66 -25.20
C LEU A 71 5.86 13.12 -25.62
N LEU A 72 4.90 14.02 -25.35
CA LEU A 72 5.04 15.46 -25.56
C LEU A 72 6.23 16.03 -24.78
N HIS A 73 6.41 15.63 -23.53
CA HIS A 73 7.56 16.04 -22.73
C HIS A 73 8.89 15.52 -23.31
N ALA A 74 8.93 14.24 -23.72
CA ALA A 74 10.12 13.64 -24.31
C ALA A 74 10.51 14.28 -25.65
N HIS A 75 9.52 14.71 -26.44
CA HIS A 75 9.74 15.30 -27.77
C HIS A 75 10.01 16.81 -27.73
N TYR A 76 9.27 17.58 -26.91
CA TYR A 76 9.39 19.05 -26.84
C TYR A 76 10.23 19.56 -25.66
N GLY A 77 10.37 18.77 -24.59
CA GLY A 77 11.12 19.16 -23.38
C GLY A 77 12.64 19.10 -23.56
N THR A 78 13.14 18.18 -24.39
CA THR A 78 14.55 18.09 -24.81
C THR A 78 14.98 19.28 -25.66
N VAL A 79 14.07 19.82 -26.49
CA VAL A 79 14.36 20.98 -27.35
C VAL A 79 14.42 22.30 -26.55
N ARG A 80 13.71 22.39 -25.41
CA ARG A 80 13.62 23.62 -24.61
C ARG A 80 14.64 23.71 -23.48
N ASN A 81 15.19 22.58 -23.03
CA ASN A 81 16.22 22.52 -21.99
C ASN A 81 17.61 22.29 -22.61
N GLY A 82 18.13 23.29 -23.33
CA GLY A 82 19.58 23.44 -23.49
C GLY A 82 20.27 23.64 -22.12
N PRO A 83 21.62 23.59 -22.02
CA PRO A 83 22.36 23.38 -20.77
C PRO A 83 22.26 24.49 -19.70
N ALA A 84 21.36 25.45 -19.84
CA ALA A 84 21.19 26.56 -18.93
C ALA A 84 19.69 26.88 -18.72
N SER A 85 19.03 26.21 -17.77
CA SER A 85 17.96 26.85 -16.99
C SER A 85 17.53 25.98 -15.81
N SER A 86 18.14 26.21 -14.66
CA SER A 86 17.60 25.86 -13.34
C SER A 86 16.46 26.82 -12.93
N THR A 87 15.64 27.27 -13.87
CA THR A 87 14.63 28.31 -13.65
C THR A 87 13.25 27.67 -13.68
N THR A 88 12.56 27.78 -12.55
CA THR A 88 11.14 27.47 -12.32
C THR A 88 10.30 27.66 -13.60
N PRO A 89 9.51 26.65 -14.05
CA PRO A 89 8.74 26.76 -15.29
C PRO A 89 7.71 27.89 -15.17
N THR A 90 7.98 29.02 -15.85
CA THR A 90 7.18 30.25 -15.78
C THR A 90 5.95 30.24 -16.68
N SER A 91 5.87 29.35 -17.69
CA SER A 91 4.72 29.26 -18.59
C SER A 91 3.71 28.19 -18.16
N VAL A 92 2.41 28.53 -18.22
CA VAL A 92 1.29 27.61 -17.94
C VAL A 92 1.39 26.34 -18.79
N LEU A 93 1.85 26.46 -20.04
CA LEU A 93 2.07 25.36 -20.97
C LEU A 93 3.13 24.36 -20.47
N ALA A 94 4.24 24.85 -19.90
CA ALA A 94 5.31 23.98 -19.37
C ALA A 94 4.84 23.19 -18.13
N ARG A 95 3.93 23.78 -17.33
CA ARG A 95 3.31 23.08 -16.19
C ARG A 95 2.37 21.95 -16.64
N HIS A 96 1.63 22.12 -17.73
CA HIS A 96 0.78 21.07 -18.31
C HIS A 96 1.56 19.98 -19.05
N LEU A 97 2.75 20.31 -19.57
CA LEU A 97 3.65 19.36 -20.25
C LEU A 97 4.54 18.56 -19.28
N THR A 98 4.71 19.00 -18.03
CA THR A 98 5.50 18.25 -17.06
C THR A 98 4.75 16.97 -16.64
N PRO A 99 5.39 15.78 -16.65
CA PRO A 99 4.76 14.56 -16.18
C PRO A 99 4.31 14.72 -14.72
N PRO A 100 3.04 14.39 -14.37
CA PRO A 100 2.56 14.56 -13.00
C PRO A 100 3.24 13.57 -12.05
N PRO A 101 3.45 13.95 -10.77
CA PRO A 101 3.93 13.01 -9.76
C PRO A 101 2.90 11.90 -9.53
N PHE A 102 3.37 10.69 -9.23
CA PHE A 102 2.49 9.58 -8.87
C PHE A 102 1.94 9.78 -7.45
N CYS A 103 0.65 10.15 -7.33
CA CYS A 103 -0.03 10.27 -6.05
C CYS A 103 -0.65 8.92 -5.67
N ILE A 104 -0.07 8.23 -4.69
CA ILE A 104 -0.54 6.91 -4.21
C ILE A 104 -1.96 7.02 -3.66
N GLU A 105 -2.27 8.17 -3.08
CA GLU A 105 -3.53 8.42 -2.39
C GLU A 105 -4.76 8.37 -3.29
N THR A 106 -4.66 8.95 -4.50
CA THR A 106 -5.78 9.00 -5.43
C THR A 106 -6.08 7.62 -6.00
N HIS A 107 -5.05 6.83 -6.27
CA HIS A 107 -5.19 5.44 -6.70
C HIS A 107 -5.75 4.57 -5.58
N SER A 108 -5.30 4.78 -4.34
CA SER A 108 -5.84 4.08 -3.15
C SER A 108 -7.29 4.46 -2.87
N LEU A 109 -7.68 5.71 -3.10
CA LEU A 109 -9.05 6.16 -2.92
C LEU A 109 -9.99 5.60 -3.99
N GLY A 110 -9.50 5.49 -5.24
CA GLY A 110 -10.19 4.76 -6.30
C GLY A 110 -10.40 3.28 -5.97
N LEU A 111 -9.48 2.64 -5.25
CA LEU A 111 -9.66 1.27 -4.77
C LEU A 111 -10.82 1.17 -3.76
N VAL A 112 -10.85 2.08 -2.77
CA VAL A 112 -11.96 2.15 -1.79
C VAL A 112 -13.28 2.34 -2.52
N TYR A 113 -13.37 3.28 -3.45
CA TYR A 113 -14.57 3.49 -4.27
C TYR A 113 -15.04 2.22 -4.98
N ASN A 114 -14.14 1.50 -5.64
CA ASN A 114 -14.48 0.25 -6.32
C ASN A 114 -14.96 -0.85 -5.36
N GLN A 115 -14.39 -0.94 -4.16
CA GLN A 115 -14.85 -1.87 -3.13
C GLN A 115 -16.27 -1.51 -2.66
N THR A 116 -16.59 -0.23 -2.51
CA THR A 116 -17.92 0.21 -2.07
C THR A 116 -19.01 -0.10 -3.07
N LEU A 117 -18.73 0.12 -4.37
CA LEU A 117 -19.63 -0.27 -5.44
C LEU A 117 -19.81 -1.79 -5.52
N LEU A 118 -18.73 -2.55 -5.30
CA LEU A 118 -18.81 -4.00 -5.25
C LEU A 118 -19.72 -4.46 -4.11
N TRP A 119 -19.50 -3.96 -2.88
CA TRP A 119 -20.31 -4.34 -1.73
C TRP A 119 -21.77 -3.99 -1.94
N PHE A 120 -22.07 -2.83 -2.54
CA PHE A 120 -23.43 -2.48 -2.94
C PHE A 120 -24.02 -3.44 -3.99
N GLY A 121 -23.23 -3.81 -5.00
CA GLY A 121 -23.68 -4.62 -6.13
C GLY A 121 -23.87 -6.11 -5.85
N VAL A 122 -23.18 -6.66 -4.84
CA VAL A 122 -23.18 -8.09 -4.54
C VAL A 122 -24.58 -8.63 -4.27
N LEU A 123 -25.48 -7.82 -3.68
CA LEU A 123 -26.86 -8.21 -3.42
C LEU A 123 -27.63 -8.51 -4.71
N PHE A 124 -27.39 -7.75 -5.77
CA PHE A 124 -28.15 -7.81 -7.02
C PHE A 124 -27.47 -8.69 -8.08
N ALA A 125 -26.14 -8.70 -8.10
CA ALA A 125 -25.34 -9.41 -9.10
C ALA A 125 -24.10 -10.05 -8.45
N PRO A 126 -24.18 -11.30 -7.95
CA PRO A 126 -23.04 -11.96 -7.31
C PRO A 126 -21.86 -12.18 -8.28
N LEU A 127 -22.14 -12.32 -9.59
CA LEU A 127 -21.11 -12.46 -10.62
C LEU A 127 -20.23 -11.19 -10.76
N LEU A 128 -20.69 -10.05 -10.25
CA LEU A 128 -19.94 -8.79 -10.25
C LEU A 128 -18.63 -8.89 -9.45
N VAL A 129 -18.56 -9.80 -8.47
CA VAL A 129 -17.34 -10.09 -7.70
C VAL A 129 -16.19 -10.50 -8.61
N LEU A 130 -16.44 -11.41 -9.57
CA LEU A 130 -15.42 -11.89 -10.49
C LEU A 130 -14.94 -10.76 -11.42
N LEU A 131 -15.87 -9.95 -11.92
CA LEU A 131 -15.54 -8.81 -12.77
C LEU A 131 -14.70 -7.78 -12.02
N VAL A 132 -15.08 -7.42 -10.80
CA VAL A 132 -14.32 -6.45 -10.01
C VAL A 132 -12.95 -7.01 -9.63
N ALA A 133 -12.84 -8.31 -9.32
CA ALA A 133 -11.55 -8.94 -9.08
C ALA A 133 -10.62 -8.84 -10.29
N LEU A 134 -11.14 -9.15 -11.50
CA LEU A 134 -10.40 -8.98 -12.75
C LEU A 134 -10.02 -7.50 -13.00
N LYS A 135 -10.96 -6.58 -12.78
CA LYS A 135 -10.73 -5.13 -12.89
C LYS A 135 -9.59 -4.68 -11.98
N LEU A 136 -9.61 -5.07 -10.71
CA LEU A 136 -8.57 -4.70 -9.74
C LEU A 136 -7.20 -5.25 -10.11
N LEU A 137 -7.15 -6.48 -10.65
CA LEU A 137 -5.93 -7.07 -11.17
C LEU A 137 -5.37 -6.25 -12.35
N LEU A 138 -6.22 -5.90 -13.32
CA LEU A 138 -5.80 -5.07 -14.47
C LEU A 138 -5.31 -3.69 -14.03
N VAL A 139 -6.07 -3.02 -13.14
CA VAL A 139 -5.70 -1.72 -12.59
C VAL A 139 -4.36 -1.78 -11.85
N PHE A 140 -4.07 -2.86 -11.13
CA PHE A 140 -2.78 -3.04 -10.47
C PHE A 140 -1.61 -3.07 -11.46
N TYR A 141 -1.71 -3.87 -12.54
CA TYR A 141 -0.66 -3.95 -13.54
C TYR A 141 -0.50 -2.65 -14.32
N ILE A 142 -1.59 -1.96 -14.64
CA ILE A 142 -1.54 -0.68 -15.35
C ILE A 142 -0.92 0.40 -14.45
N ASN A 143 -1.33 0.51 -13.19
CA ASN A 143 -0.74 1.46 -12.26
C ASN A 143 0.75 1.18 -12.04
N LYS A 144 1.16 -0.10 -12.01
CA LYS A 144 2.58 -0.48 -11.94
C LYS A 144 3.35 -0.01 -13.18
N PHE A 145 2.79 -0.19 -14.37
CA PHE A 145 3.38 0.30 -15.61
C PHE A 145 3.50 1.83 -15.61
N GLU A 146 2.43 2.54 -15.21
CA GLU A 146 2.44 4.00 -15.10
C GLU A 146 3.54 4.50 -14.14
N LEU A 147 3.68 3.84 -12.99
CA LEU A 147 4.68 4.20 -11.99
C LEU A 147 6.12 4.06 -12.51
N ILE A 148 6.39 3.00 -13.28
CA ILE A 148 7.75 2.71 -13.76
C ILE A 148 8.12 3.57 -14.97
N TYR A 149 7.19 3.80 -15.90
CA TYR A 149 7.52 4.36 -17.22
C TYR A 149 7.01 5.80 -17.44
N LEU A 150 5.89 6.18 -16.83
CA LEU A 150 5.21 7.45 -17.16
C LEU A 150 5.34 8.54 -16.10
N CYS A 151 5.59 8.16 -14.85
CA CYS A 151 5.65 9.09 -13.73
C CYS A 151 7.08 9.46 -13.34
N GLN A 152 7.27 10.69 -12.88
CA GLN A 152 8.50 11.09 -12.21
C GLN A 152 8.57 10.49 -10.80
N PRO A 153 9.80 10.25 -10.28
CA PRO A 153 9.96 9.82 -8.90
C PRO A 153 9.28 10.81 -7.95
N PRO A 154 8.53 10.35 -6.94
CA PRO A 154 7.76 11.22 -6.08
C PRO A 154 8.71 12.16 -5.32
N ALA A 155 8.50 13.47 -5.45
CA ALA A 155 9.32 14.49 -4.79
C ALA A 155 9.21 14.47 -3.25
N ARG A 156 8.27 13.71 -2.69
CA ARG A 156 8.07 13.55 -1.24
C ARG A 156 7.84 12.09 -0.90
N LEU A 157 8.61 11.61 0.07
CA LEU A 157 8.45 10.28 0.64
C LEU A 157 7.13 10.22 1.43
N TRP A 158 6.29 9.28 1.03
CA TRP A 158 4.99 9.03 1.65
C TRP A 158 5.17 8.35 3.02
N ARG A 159 4.67 8.97 4.10
CA ARG A 159 4.66 8.33 5.43
C ARG A 159 3.40 7.46 5.59
N SER A 160 3.52 6.20 5.21
CA SER A 160 2.43 5.21 5.20
C SER A 160 1.61 5.13 6.50
N SER A 161 2.26 5.28 7.66
CA SER A 161 1.60 5.17 8.98
C SER A 161 0.53 6.24 9.22
N GLN A 162 0.67 7.44 8.66
CA GLN A 162 -0.26 8.55 8.93
C GLN A 162 -1.58 8.43 8.16
N THR A 163 -1.57 7.78 7.00
CA THR A 163 -2.71 7.73 6.07
C THR A 163 -3.44 6.41 6.09
N GLN A 164 -2.80 5.35 6.60
CA GLN A 164 -3.43 4.05 6.84
C GLN A 164 -4.68 4.17 7.74
N THR A 165 -4.60 4.96 8.81
CA THR A 165 -5.75 5.18 9.71
C THR A 165 -6.89 5.90 9.00
N LEU A 166 -6.58 6.90 8.18
CA LEU A 166 -7.57 7.61 7.37
C LEU A 166 -8.26 6.66 6.38
N PHE A 167 -7.51 5.87 5.60
CA PHE A 167 -8.13 4.90 4.67
C PHE A 167 -9.00 3.88 5.39
N LEU A 168 -8.57 3.38 6.55
CA LEU A 168 -9.37 2.45 7.35
C LEU A 168 -10.69 3.08 7.82
N VAL A 169 -10.65 4.35 8.26
CA VAL A 169 -11.87 5.10 8.61
C VAL A 169 -12.77 5.30 7.40
N LEU A 170 -12.23 5.66 6.22
CA LEU A 170 -13.01 5.84 4.99
C LEU A 170 -13.69 4.53 4.57
N VAL A 171 -12.96 3.42 4.58
CA VAL A 171 -13.50 2.09 4.30
C VAL A 171 -14.60 1.73 5.29
N PHE A 172 -14.38 1.95 6.59
CA PHE A 172 -15.37 1.67 7.62
C PHE A 172 -16.67 2.48 7.41
N VAL A 173 -16.56 3.79 7.19
CA VAL A 173 -17.72 4.66 6.93
C VAL A 173 -18.49 4.19 5.69
N SER A 174 -17.76 3.82 4.64
CA SER A 174 -18.38 3.35 3.41
C SER A 174 -19.10 2.00 3.56
N LEU A 175 -18.50 1.05 4.28
CA LEU A 175 -19.10 -0.24 4.57
C LEU A 175 -20.36 -0.06 5.40
N PHE A 176 -20.30 0.78 6.44
CA PHE A 176 -21.45 1.10 7.27
C PHE A 176 -22.59 1.72 6.46
N GLY A 177 -22.28 2.68 5.58
CA GLY A 177 -23.26 3.26 4.66
C GLY A 177 -23.91 2.22 3.75
N VAL A 178 -23.11 1.33 3.15
CA VAL A 178 -23.62 0.24 2.31
C VAL A 178 -24.53 -0.71 3.10
N LEU A 179 -24.16 -1.08 4.33
CA LEU A 179 -25.00 -1.94 5.19
C LEU A 179 -26.34 -1.28 5.53
N LEU A 180 -26.34 0.02 5.84
CA LEU A 180 -27.58 0.77 6.09
C LEU A 180 -28.47 0.80 4.84
N THR A 181 -27.89 1.06 3.67
CA THR A 181 -28.64 1.05 2.40
C THR A 181 -29.21 -0.33 2.09
N HIS A 182 -28.45 -1.41 2.29
CA HIS A 182 -28.98 -2.78 2.16
C HIS A 182 -30.12 -3.04 3.14
N GLY A 183 -29.97 -2.65 4.40
CA GLY A 183 -31.00 -2.80 5.42
C GLY A 183 -32.30 -2.09 5.03
N TYR A 184 -32.19 -0.87 4.51
CA TYR A 184 -33.34 -0.13 3.98
C TYR A 184 -34.00 -0.84 2.79
N ILE A 185 -33.21 -1.26 1.79
CA ILE A 185 -33.72 -1.93 0.59
C ILE A 185 -34.43 -3.25 0.96
N ILE A 186 -33.82 -4.05 1.82
CA ILE A 186 -34.36 -5.36 2.20
C ILE A 186 -35.68 -5.27 2.98
N MET A 187 -35.84 -4.21 3.80
CA MET A 187 -36.98 -4.05 4.70
C MET A 187 -38.13 -3.20 4.13
N GLN A 188 -37.81 -2.17 3.35
CA GLN A 188 -38.79 -1.12 2.99
C GLN A 188 -39.14 -1.11 1.50
N VAL A 189 -38.32 -1.68 0.62
CA VAL A 189 -38.55 -1.64 -0.82
C VAL A 189 -39.29 -2.91 -1.27
N PRO A 190 -40.48 -2.79 -1.89
CA PRO A 190 -41.21 -3.94 -2.39
C PRO A 190 -40.52 -4.56 -3.61
N VAL A 191 -40.55 -5.88 -3.71
CA VAL A 191 -39.91 -6.61 -4.83
C VAL A 191 -40.80 -6.66 -6.07
N SER A 192 -40.20 -6.91 -7.22
CA SER A 192 -40.92 -7.10 -8.49
C SER A 192 -41.78 -8.37 -8.46
N ALA A 193 -43.10 -8.23 -8.64
CA ALA A 193 -44.02 -9.38 -8.58
C ALA A 193 -43.83 -10.40 -9.71
N GLY A 194 -43.51 -9.93 -10.92
CA GLY A 194 -43.48 -10.77 -12.13
C GLY A 194 -42.13 -11.38 -12.48
N CYS A 195 -41.02 -10.87 -11.93
CA CYS A 195 -39.69 -11.27 -12.40
C CYS A 195 -38.56 -11.05 -11.37
N GLY A 196 -37.34 -11.53 -11.66
CA GLY A 196 -36.19 -11.49 -10.75
C GLY A 196 -36.01 -12.73 -9.86
N PRO A 197 -35.00 -12.76 -8.96
CA PRO A 197 -34.74 -13.88 -8.06
C PRO A 197 -35.61 -13.88 -6.79
N PHE A 198 -36.33 -12.79 -6.51
CA PHE A 198 -37.17 -12.61 -5.31
C PHE A 198 -38.67 -12.81 -5.56
N ARG A 199 -39.04 -13.50 -6.65
CA ARG A 199 -40.45 -13.72 -7.04
C ARG A 199 -41.21 -14.47 -5.95
N GLY A 200 -42.49 -14.13 -5.77
CA GLY A 200 -43.39 -14.80 -4.83
C GLY A 200 -43.29 -14.32 -3.38
N THR A 201 -42.54 -13.25 -3.12
CA THR A 201 -42.51 -12.54 -1.83
C THR A 201 -42.89 -11.08 -2.04
N GLU A 202 -43.37 -10.39 -0.99
CA GLU A 202 -43.66 -8.95 -1.07
C GLU A 202 -42.41 -8.11 -0.79
N TYR A 203 -41.51 -8.65 0.05
CA TYR A 203 -40.27 -8.00 0.47
C TYR A 203 -39.12 -9.01 0.50
N MET A 204 -37.89 -8.55 0.25
CA MET A 204 -36.69 -9.40 0.20
C MET A 204 -36.44 -10.16 1.51
N TYR A 205 -36.74 -9.56 2.68
CA TYR A 205 -36.52 -10.21 3.97
C TYR A 205 -37.28 -11.53 4.13
N GLN A 206 -38.45 -11.68 3.49
CA GLN A 206 -39.26 -12.89 3.58
C GLN A 206 -38.53 -14.07 2.96
N LEU A 207 -37.87 -13.86 1.81
CA LEU A 207 -37.05 -14.89 1.17
C LEU A 207 -35.84 -15.27 2.03
N PHE A 208 -35.19 -14.29 2.66
CA PHE A 208 -34.08 -14.56 3.58
C PHE A 208 -34.54 -15.38 4.80
N MET A 209 -35.68 -15.04 5.38
CA MET A 209 -36.25 -15.80 6.50
C MET A 209 -36.62 -17.22 6.07
N GLN A 210 -37.31 -17.40 4.95
CA GLN A 210 -37.60 -18.72 4.40
C GLN A 210 -36.34 -19.52 4.10
N GLY A 211 -35.28 -18.88 3.57
CA GLY A 211 -33.98 -19.50 3.36
C GLY A 211 -33.36 -19.97 4.67
N ILE A 212 -33.38 -19.16 5.73
CA ILE A 212 -32.88 -19.53 7.06
C ILE A 212 -33.70 -20.68 7.66
N LEU A 213 -35.02 -20.66 7.50
CA LEU A 213 -35.92 -21.73 7.94
C LEU A 213 -35.69 -23.04 7.16
N LYS A 214 -35.50 -22.97 5.84
CA LYS A 214 -35.20 -24.14 5.01
C LYS A 214 -33.80 -24.69 5.30
N LEU A 215 -32.81 -23.81 5.52
CA LEU A 215 -31.49 -24.22 5.99
C LEU A 215 -31.59 -24.94 7.34
N ARG A 216 -32.50 -24.53 8.23
CA ARG A 216 -32.76 -25.19 9.51
C ARG A 216 -33.34 -26.60 9.35
N GLU A 217 -34.16 -26.82 8.33
CA GLU A 217 -34.68 -28.15 7.96
C GLU A 217 -33.60 -29.04 7.33
N GLU A 218 -32.64 -28.46 6.60
CA GLU A 218 -31.40 -29.13 6.13
C GLU A 218 -30.48 -29.46 7.33
N HIS A 219 -30.83 -30.54 8.03
CA HIS A 219 -30.31 -30.88 9.36
C HIS A 219 -28.79 -30.98 9.49
N LEU A 220 -28.04 -31.21 8.40
CA LEU A 220 -26.58 -31.33 8.46
C LEU A 220 -25.90 -29.95 8.48
N PHE A 221 -26.23 -29.07 7.54
CA PHE A 221 -25.63 -27.74 7.45
C PHE A 221 -25.98 -26.90 8.68
N TRP A 222 -27.25 -26.89 9.09
CA TRP A 222 -27.67 -26.14 10.28
C TRP A 222 -27.04 -26.67 11.57
N ARG A 223 -26.87 -27.99 11.70
CA ARG A 223 -26.22 -28.58 12.88
C ARG A 223 -24.75 -28.20 12.97
N VAL A 224 -24.03 -28.21 11.85
CA VAL A 224 -22.64 -27.73 11.79
C VAL A 224 -22.56 -26.23 12.06
N PHE A 225 -23.44 -25.43 11.46
CA PHE A 225 -23.51 -24.00 11.67
C PHE A 225 -23.78 -23.64 13.14
N VAL A 226 -24.83 -24.21 13.75
CA VAL A 226 -25.14 -24.00 15.17
C VAL A 226 -24.00 -24.49 16.06
N TYR A 227 -23.34 -25.59 15.72
CA TYR A 227 -22.19 -26.09 16.46
C TYR A 227 -21.02 -25.09 16.45
N ILE A 228 -20.67 -24.54 15.27
CA ILE A 228 -19.60 -23.53 15.11
C ILE A 228 -19.95 -22.24 15.84
N THR A 229 -21.21 -21.81 15.80
CA THR A 229 -21.67 -20.55 16.42
C THR A 229 -21.86 -20.66 17.93
N LYS A 230 -21.65 -21.84 18.55
CA LYS A 230 -21.66 -21.95 20.01
C LYS A 230 -20.57 -21.06 20.62
N PRO A 231 -20.88 -20.28 21.68
CA PRO A 231 -19.92 -19.35 22.27
C PRO A 231 -18.64 -20.05 22.77
N ALA A 232 -18.75 -21.31 23.20
CA ALA A 232 -17.60 -22.14 23.58
C ALA A 232 -16.65 -22.44 22.42
N ILE A 233 -17.18 -22.74 21.23
CA ILE A 233 -16.36 -23.04 20.04
C ILE A 233 -15.69 -21.76 19.53
N ILE A 234 -16.45 -20.66 19.44
CA ILE A 234 -15.90 -19.35 19.07
C ILE A 234 -14.78 -18.95 20.06
N GLY A 235 -15.02 -19.11 21.37
CA GLY A 235 -14.01 -18.85 22.39
C GLY A 235 -12.76 -19.71 22.24
N GLY A 236 -12.92 -21.01 21.95
CA GLY A 236 -11.80 -21.92 21.68
C GLY A 236 -11.00 -21.54 20.44
N VAL A 237 -11.67 -21.18 19.35
CA VAL A 237 -11.01 -20.70 18.11
C VAL A 237 -10.27 -19.39 18.36
N LEU A 238 -10.87 -18.44 19.07
CA LEU A 238 -10.20 -17.18 19.43
C LEU A 238 -8.98 -17.41 20.32
N LEU A 239 -9.08 -18.31 21.30
CA LEU A 239 -7.96 -18.65 22.19
C LEU A 239 -6.83 -19.32 21.41
N THR A 240 -7.15 -20.30 20.56
CA THR A 240 -6.14 -20.97 19.71
C THR A 240 -5.47 -19.97 18.75
N MET A 241 -6.25 -19.09 18.10
CA MET A 241 -5.71 -18.01 17.28
C MET A 241 -4.82 -17.06 18.07
N GLY A 242 -5.20 -16.72 19.31
CA GLY A 242 -4.39 -15.91 20.22
C GLY A 242 -3.05 -16.57 20.54
N VAL A 243 -3.06 -17.86 20.90
CA VAL A 243 -1.86 -18.66 21.18
C VAL A 243 -0.96 -18.76 19.95
N VAL A 244 -1.52 -19.05 18.77
CA VAL A 244 -0.78 -19.11 17.51
C VAL A 244 -0.15 -17.76 17.18
N THR A 245 -0.91 -16.67 17.31
CA THR A 245 -0.41 -15.31 17.07
C THR A 245 0.72 -14.96 18.05
N TYR A 246 0.58 -15.30 19.33
CA TYR A 246 1.62 -15.11 20.33
C TYR A 246 2.88 -15.92 19.99
N TYR A 247 2.73 -17.20 19.64
CA TYR A 247 3.83 -18.07 19.24
C TYR A 247 4.58 -17.54 18.01
N LEU A 248 3.83 -17.13 16.97
CA LEU A 248 4.43 -16.54 15.77
C LEU A 248 5.15 -15.22 16.08
N ARG A 249 4.61 -14.40 16.98
CA ARG A 249 5.26 -13.15 17.44
C ARG A 249 6.52 -13.41 18.26
N ALA A 250 6.51 -14.41 19.13
CA ALA A 250 7.68 -14.82 19.89
C ALA A 250 8.78 -15.38 18.96
N LYS A 251 8.38 -16.23 18.01
CA LYS A 251 9.27 -16.78 16.97
C LYS A 251 9.88 -15.66 16.13
N SER A 252 9.10 -14.66 15.68
CA SER A 252 9.63 -13.55 14.90
C SER A 252 10.65 -12.71 15.68
N ARG A 253 10.38 -12.40 16.95
CA ARG A 253 11.33 -11.70 17.84
C ARG A 253 12.63 -12.49 18.03
N ALA A 254 12.53 -13.80 18.25
CA ALA A 254 13.71 -14.66 18.38
C ALA A 254 14.55 -14.71 17.11
N GLN A 255 13.92 -14.76 15.92
CA GLN A 255 14.62 -14.73 14.64
C GLN A 255 15.35 -13.40 14.42
N ILE A 256 14.72 -12.27 14.75
CA ILE A 256 15.36 -10.95 14.66
C ILE A 256 16.57 -10.88 15.58
N ALA A 257 16.45 -11.35 16.83
CA ALA A 257 17.58 -11.39 17.78
C ALA A 257 18.73 -12.27 17.28
N LYS A 258 18.44 -13.46 16.73
CA LYS A 258 19.44 -14.34 16.13
C LYS A 258 20.17 -13.67 14.95
N VAL A 259 19.43 -13.00 14.06
CA VAL A 259 20.02 -12.27 12.94
C VAL A 259 20.91 -11.13 13.43
N LYS A 260 20.50 -10.40 14.47
CA LYS A 260 21.30 -9.33 15.06
C LYS A 260 22.62 -9.86 15.64
N LEU A 261 22.55 -10.92 16.44
CA LEU A 261 23.73 -11.55 17.02
C LEU A 261 24.68 -12.09 15.95
N LEU A 262 24.15 -12.74 14.91
CA LEU A 262 24.96 -13.25 13.81
C LEU A 262 25.70 -12.11 13.07
N LYS A 263 25.06 -10.96 12.88
CA LYS A 263 25.70 -9.77 12.30
C LYS A 263 26.81 -9.20 13.20
N GLU A 264 26.56 -9.12 14.50
CA GLU A 264 27.58 -8.67 15.47
C GLU A 264 28.80 -9.60 15.48
N LEU A 265 28.58 -10.92 15.46
CA LEU A 265 29.66 -11.91 15.37
C LEU A 265 30.49 -11.76 14.10
N LEU A 266 29.84 -11.62 12.93
CA LEU A 266 30.54 -11.42 11.65
C LEU A 266 31.38 -10.13 11.66
N CYS A 267 30.89 -9.06 12.28
CA CYS A 267 31.65 -7.81 12.39
C CYS A 267 32.86 -7.95 13.34
N MET A 268 32.71 -8.66 14.47
CA MET A 268 33.82 -8.90 15.39
C MET A 268 34.90 -9.79 14.75
N GLU A 269 34.50 -10.83 14.00
CA GLU A 269 35.43 -11.69 13.26
C GLU A 269 36.19 -10.90 12.16
N ALA A 270 35.52 -9.98 11.47
CA ALA A 270 36.17 -9.11 10.49
C ALA A 270 37.25 -8.23 11.13
N LYS A 271 36.95 -7.59 12.27
CA LYS A 271 37.92 -6.76 13.01
C LYS A 271 39.11 -7.55 13.54
N ASP A 272 38.89 -8.77 14.02
CA ASP A 272 39.97 -9.63 14.52
C ASP A 272 40.93 -10.03 13.40
N LYS A 273 40.41 -10.36 12.21
CA LYS A 273 41.23 -10.62 11.01
C LYS A 273 42.07 -9.41 10.62
N GLU A 274 41.49 -8.21 10.63
CA GLU A 274 42.23 -6.97 10.35
C GLU A 274 43.34 -6.71 11.37
N PHE A 275 43.06 -6.92 12.66
CA PHE A 275 44.05 -6.78 13.72
C PHE A 275 45.22 -7.78 13.59
N LEU A 276 44.91 -9.05 13.30
CA LEU A 276 45.92 -10.09 13.08
C LEU A 276 46.80 -9.77 11.87
N LEU A 277 46.22 -9.33 10.75
CA LEU A 277 46.96 -8.92 9.56
C LEU A 277 47.86 -7.70 9.83
N ALA A 278 47.37 -6.71 10.60
CA ALA A 278 48.16 -5.54 10.99
C ALA A 278 49.33 -5.87 11.93
N ASN A 279 49.19 -6.87 12.80
CA ASN A 279 50.31 -7.33 13.64
C ASN A 279 51.33 -8.15 12.85
N LEU A 280 50.87 -9.02 11.94
CA LEU A 280 51.75 -9.78 11.05
C LEU A 280 52.58 -8.86 10.16
N SER A 281 51.98 -7.80 9.59
CA SER A 281 52.70 -6.84 8.75
C SER A 281 53.77 -6.07 9.55
N LYS A 282 53.48 -5.68 10.80
CA LYS A 282 54.46 -5.03 11.70
C LYS A 282 55.63 -5.95 12.03
N VAL A 283 55.38 -7.21 12.37
CA VAL A 283 56.45 -8.19 12.69
C VAL A 283 57.30 -8.49 11.46
N THR A 284 56.67 -8.65 10.30
CA THR A 284 57.38 -8.89 9.02
C THR A 284 58.25 -7.70 8.65
N ARG A 285 57.81 -6.47 8.95
CA ARG A 285 58.57 -5.24 8.69
C ARG A 285 59.72 -5.00 9.69
N GLY A 286 59.73 -5.66 10.84
CA GLY A 286 60.80 -5.60 11.86
C GLY A 286 61.89 -6.68 11.72
N LYS A 287 61.73 -7.64 10.81
CA LYS A 287 62.76 -8.61 10.41
C LYS A 287 63.17 -8.27 8.97
N ASP A 288 64.33 -7.62 8.82
CA ASP A 288 64.74 -6.86 7.64
C ASP A 288 64.58 -7.53 6.25
N CYS A 289 64.25 -6.69 5.26
CA CYS A 289 64.51 -6.82 3.81
C CYS A 289 64.12 -8.16 3.15
N THR A 290 62.82 -8.44 3.01
CA THR A 290 62.32 -9.30 1.92
C THR A 290 61.05 -8.69 1.32
N ASP A 291 61.23 -7.80 0.33
CA ASP A 291 60.14 -7.22 -0.49
C ASP A 291 59.20 -8.30 -1.08
N HIS A 292 59.72 -9.51 -1.28
CA HIS A 292 59.03 -10.60 -1.96
C HIS A 292 57.92 -11.30 -1.14
N LEU A 293 57.92 -11.18 0.19
CA LEU A 293 56.87 -11.77 1.06
C LEU A 293 55.72 -10.79 1.31
N LEU A 294 56.03 -9.49 1.37
CA LEU A 294 55.06 -8.42 1.59
C LEU A 294 54.10 -8.29 0.41
N GLU A 295 54.61 -8.41 -0.81
CA GLU A 295 53.82 -8.41 -2.05
C GLU A 295 52.81 -9.58 -2.08
N ARG A 296 53.16 -10.75 -1.50
CA ARG A 296 52.26 -11.91 -1.47
C ARG A 296 51.12 -11.75 -0.44
N ILE A 297 51.35 -11.05 0.68
CA ILE A 297 50.32 -10.75 1.68
C ILE A 297 49.40 -9.63 1.17
N GLU A 298 49.96 -8.61 0.50
CA GLU A 298 49.16 -7.61 -0.21
C GLU A 298 48.37 -8.23 -1.37
N LEU A 299 48.90 -9.21 -2.10
CA LEU A 299 48.14 -9.93 -3.14
C LEU A 299 47.00 -10.78 -2.59
N VAL A 300 47.12 -11.35 -1.39
CA VAL A 300 46.04 -12.11 -0.75
C VAL A 300 45.00 -11.17 -0.10
N GLY A 301 45.42 -10.00 0.39
CA GLY A 301 44.52 -8.97 0.92
C GLY A 301 43.83 -8.11 -0.15
N ALA A 302 44.52 -7.81 -1.26
CA ALA A 302 44.04 -6.99 -2.38
C ALA A 302 43.47 -7.81 -3.53
N GLY A 303 43.75 -9.12 -3.59
CA GLY A 303 43.24 -10.06 -4.61
C GLY A 303 41.73 -10.30 -4.55
N ARG A 304 41.03 -9.69 -3.59
CA ARG A 304 39.57 -9.70 -3.51
C ARG A 304 38.93 -8.31 -3.58
N VAL A 305 39.71 -7.26 -3.86
CA VAL A 305 39.24 -5.86 -3.78
C VAL A 305 39.20 -5.17 -5.15
N ASN A 306 39.86 -5.72 -6.19
CA ASN A 306 40.06 -5.03 -7.47
C ASN A 306 39.32 -5.65 -8.67
N GLY A 307 38.19 -6.33 -8.44
CA GLY A 307 37.23 -6.67 -9.51
C GLY A 307 36.16 -5.59 -9.66
N PRO A 308 35.67 -5.27 -10.87
CA PRO A 308 34.62 -4.26 -11.07
C PRO A 308 33.29 -4.58 -10.33
N ALA A 309 33.17 -5.77 -9.74
CA ALA A 309 32.01 -6.25 -9.00
C ALA A 309 32.04 -5.91 -7.48
N ASP A 310 33.19 -5.55 -6.91
CA ASP A 310 33.37 -5.47 -5.45
C ASP A 310 33.22 -4.06 -4.85
N LYS A 311 32.84 -3.06 -5.66
CA LYS A 311 32.43 -1.73 -5.14
C LYS A 311 31.15 -1.77 -4.29
N TYR A 312 30.53 -2.95 -4.18
CA TYR A 312 29.42 -3.28 -3.29
C TYR A 312 29.84 -4.17 -2.12
N TYR A 313 31.13 -4.27 -1.78
CA TYR A 313 31.54 -4.90 -0.51
C TYR A 313 31.13 -3.99 0.65
N THR A 314 29.87 -4.14 1.04
CA THR A 314 29.25 -3.53 2.19
C THR A 314 30.04 -3.90 3.43
N ASP A 315 30.50 -2.89 4.16
CA ASP A 315 30.96 -3.01 5.54
C ASP A 315 29.97 -3.94 6.29
N PRO A 316 30.41 -5.12 6.78
CA PRO A 316 29.52 -6.07 7.44
C PRO A 316 28.90 -5.49 8.73
N CYS A 317 29.46 -4.39 9.24
CA CYS A 317 28.98 -3.64 10.39
C CYS A 317 28.07 -2.45 10.04
N ALA A 318 27.97 -2.06 8.76
CA ALA A 318 27.10 -0.97 8.36
C ALA A 318 25.62 -1.43 8.34
N THR A 319 24.88 -1.06 9.38
CA THR A 319 23.42 -0.90 9.22
C THR A 319 23.20 0.09 8.09
N TRP A 320 22.48 -0.32 7.04
CA TRP A 320 22.07 0.54 5.92
C TRP A 320 21.60 1.90 6.44
N ARG A 321 22.50 2.88 6.43
CA ARG A 321 22.16 4.28 6.61
C ARG A 321 21.81 4.76 5.22
N TYR A 322 20.56 5.16 5.01
CA TYR A 322 20.22 5.90 3.80
C TYR A 322 21.13 7.13 3.77
N GLU A 323 22.03 7.13 2.80
CA GLU A 323 22.92 8.24 2.55
C GLU A 323 22.04 9.39 2.04
N GLU A 324 21.78 10.37 2.91
CA GLU A 324 21.17 11.63 2.48
C GLU A 324 22.12 12.24 1.44
N THR A 325 21.60 12.44 0.23
CA THR A 325 22.29 13.07 -0.90
C THR A 325 23.11 14.29 -0.46
N PRO A 326 24.35 14.47 -0.98
CA PRO A 326 25.22 15.54 -0.55
C PRO A 326 24.59 16.90 -0.86
N ARG A 327 24.34 17.71 0.18
CA ARG A 327 24.12 19.15 0.01
C ARG A 327 25.43 19.77 -0.47
N LYS A 328 25.36 20.48 -1.60
CA LYS A 328 26.41 21.39 -2.09
C LYS A 328 26.89 22.28 -0.94
N SER A 329 28.17 22.18 -0.61
CA SER A 329 28.92 23.12 0.21
C SER A 329 28.98 24.47 -0.52
N GLY A 330 28.46 25.51 0.12
CA GLY A 330 28.81 26.90 -0.14
C GLY A 330 29.85 27.32 0.90
N ASP A 331 30.85 28.06 0.43
CA ASP A 331 31.99 28.58 1.20
C ASP A 331 31.60 29.30 2.50
N GLY A 332 32.46 29.18 3.51
CA GLY A 332 32.42 29.99 4.72
C GLY A 332 33.22 29.41 5.87
N ALA A 333 34.41 29.96 6.10
CA ALA A 333 35.32 29.64 7.20
C ALA A 333 34.73 29.94 8.60
N GLY A 334 35.14 29.16 9.62
CA GLY A 334 35.09 29.61 11.02
C GLY A 334 34.82 28.55 12.09
N ASN A 335 35.88 28.20 12.83
CA ASN A 335 35.97 27.68 14.21
C ASN A 335 35.38 26.32 14.64
N GLU A 336 36.28 25.51 15.18
CA GLU A 336 36.04 24.39 16.09
C GLU A 336 35.25 24.81 17.33
N SER A 337 34.23 24.01 17.69
CA SER A 337 33.97 23.56 19.07
C SER A 337 32.87 22.50 19.10
N THR A 338 33.13 21.47 19.89
CA THR A 338 32.30 20.33 20.31
C THR A 338 30.81 20.65 20.58
N GLY A 339 29.88 19.80 20.10
CA GLY A 339 28.47 19.90 20.49
C GLY A 339 27.49 18.87 19.90
N SER A 340 27.30 17.76 20.63
CA SER A 340 26.01 17.07 20.89
C SER A 340 25.27 16.30 19.77
N CYS A 341 25.46 14.98 19.77
CA CYS A 341 24.46 13.99 19.35
C CYS A 341 23.28 13.99 20.34
N SER A 342 22.13 14.59 20.02
CA SER A 342 20.99 14.59 20.95
C SER A 342 19.59 14.45 20.30
N GLY A 343 19.49 14.19 19.00
CA GLY A 343 18.18 14.13 18.33
C GLY A 343 17.52 12.75 18.33
N TYR A 344 18.28 11.68 18.06
CA TYR A 344 17.72 10.39 17.67
C TYR A 344 17.84 9.30 18.76
N GLN A 345 18.91 9.33 19.57
CA GLN A 345 19.04 8.43 20.74
C GLN A 345 17.94 8.67 21.80
N ARG A 346 17.42 9.91 21.90
CA ARG A 346 16.36 10.24 22.86
C ARG A 346 15.00 9.57 22.57
N PHE A 347 14.73 9.17 21.33
CA PHE A 347 13.47 8.52 20.97
C PHE A 347 13.49 7.01 21.21
N GLU A 348 14.62 6.33 20.95
CA GLU A 348 14.77 4.90 21.26
C GLU A 348 14.83 4.66 22.79
N ASP A 349 15.46 5.55 23.55
CA ASP A 349 15.51 5.43 25.01
C ASP A 349 14.14 5.67 25.67
N GLU A 350 13.30 6.58 25.15
CA GLU A 350 11.92 6.77 25.65
C GLU A 350 11.00 5.58 25.33
N GLU A 351 11.18 4.92 24.17
CA GLU A 351 10.39 3.72 23.82
C GLU A 351 10.84 2.49 24.64
N GLN A 352 12.14 2.36 24.92
CA GLN A 352 12.71 1.35 25.81
C GLN A 352 12.27 1.55 27.27
N LEU A 353 12.20 2.79 27.76
CA LEU A 353 11.74 3.11 29.12
C LEU A 353 10.23 2.93 29.30
N ARG A 354 9.40 3.13 28.25
CA ARG A 354 7.97 2.79 28.28
C ARG A 354 7.73 1.28 28.33
N MET A 355 8.52 0.48 27.61
CA MET A 355 8.39 -0.98 27.60
C MET A 355 8.91 -1.67 28.87
N ARG A 356 9.65 -0.97 29.75
CA ARG A 356 10.00 -1.48 31.09
C ARG A 356 8.96 -1.15 32.17
N ARG A 357 7.95 -0.32 31.87
CA ARG A 357 6.97 0.15 32.86
C ARG A 357 5.56 -0.45 32.67
N THR A 358 5.40 -1.39 31.73
CA THR A 358 4.21 -2.20 31.47
C THR A 358 4.63 -3.66 31.41
#